data_AF-A0A8D9EER9-F1
#
_entry.id   AF-A0A8D9EER9-F1
#
_cell.length_a   1.000
_cell.length_b   1.000
_cell.length_c   1.000
_cell.angle_alpha   90.00
_cell.angle_beta   90.00
_cell.angle_gamma   90.00
#
_symmetry.space_group_name_H-M   'P 1'
#
loop_
_entity.id
_entity.type
_entity.pdbx_description
1 polymer ?
#
loop_
_entity_poly.entity_id
_entity_poly.type
_entity_poly.pdbx_seq_one_letter_code
_entity_poly.pdbx_strand_id
1 'polypeptide(L)'
;MAEVKQDVMYKKKYLETIANLILNNEQLSDVTFVVNKKHYHASRIHVSAASQVFASLLNEHFANTTDKELVLTNIKHNASLFNILQYIHGIELNLTSMSKLVLCELTHLAERFKLAELHDDLKAHVSNIKRFKMNSVVPMLNTARTYNLTKLYDKLKEYVYQRAEQIVNHQSFLNLKYDVVIDLLKSNWLYAKEIDILRAALNWHDENIMDVGKVNQPNNENTQVEMEFQNEDINDEDDVDCEDDSWGEIDIVEDFLSKYSDDLFDSDTNEDQNSAKVITSEGEKSDACETFSSQDMNNAERNNEKTDDSNDSVEKSEIHGTNASEETINQVNKTDDPSQRMDVSNETSTLPISETELLKMKVKTEVERFSENILNKLLEQIRFPLIPMFEFMSIADKNPFMKYKENIRKKQLDMFNCEPRDCWKHTTNPCSRFLFTVTDIKKLRSFSNKEKLYSQEKYSVNHLKWNVYVENYESPDTSVEYMALFLLCVSDRKDWKVDAGYRLTLLSNDPFSDKKGIVILSPSNKFESDGCKSWGGRLFVELSTLFDPNNGYVNDDSIRVELCLKINSTN
;
A
#
# COMPACT_ATOMS: atom_id res chain seq x y z
N MET A 1 14.97 71.35 13.44
CA MET A 1 14.60 70.01 12.96
C MET A 1 15.65 69.59 11.94
N ALA A 2 16.50 68.61 12.27
CA ALA A 2 17.41 68.01 11.31
C ALA A 2 16.74 66.76 10.75
N GLU A 3 16.52 66.70 9.44
CA GLU A 3 16.06 65.48 8.79
C GLU A 3 17.17 64.41 8.89
N VAL A 4 16.91 63.33 9.62
CA VAL A 4 17.75 62.13 9.59
C VAL A 4 17.51 61.42 8.26
N LYS A 5 18.21 61.87 7.22
CA LYS A 5 18.12 61.29 5.88
C LYS A 5 18.79 59.93 5.81
N GLN A 6 17.97 58.88 5.83
CA GLN A 6 18.02 57.82 4.82
C GLN A 6 19.34 57.00 4.73
N ASP A 7 20.10 56.91 5.81
CA ASP A 7 21.42 56.25 5.87
C ASP A 7 21.36 54.69 5.89
N VAL A 8 20.15 54.11 5.91
CA VAL A 8 19.94 52.68 6.20
C VAL A 8 20.01 51.79 4.94
N MET A 9 19.89 52.32 3.72
CA MET A 9 19.69 51.49 2.52
C MET A 9 20.87 51.39 1.54
N TYR A 10 21.91 52.23 1.65
CA TYR A 10 23.04 52.22 0.71
C TYR A 10 23.91 50.97 0.80
N LYS A 11 24.12 50.44 2.01
CA LYS A 11 24.94 49.24 2.24
C LYS A 11 24.29 47.97 1.67
N LYS A 12 22.98 47.78 1.89
CA LYS A 12 22.24 46.60 1.39
C LYS A 12 22.31 46.51 -0.14
N LYS A 13 21.94 47.60 -0.84
CA LYS A 13 21.97 47.65 -2.30
C LYS A 13 23.37 47.43 -2.91
N TYR A 14 24.41 47.92 -2.24
CA TYR A 14 25.80 47.70 -2.67
C TYR A 14 26.22 46.24 -2.49
N LEU A 15 25.89 45.61 -1.36
CA LEU A 15 26.14 44.19 -1.10
C LEU A 15 25.36 43.29 -2.07
N GLU A 16 24.09 43.58 -2.33
CA GLU A 16 23.28 42.91 -3.36
C GLU A 16 23.95 43.01 -4.75
N THR A 17 24.52 44.17 -5.10
CA THR A 17 25.22 44.35 -6.38
C THR A 17 26.48 43.48 -6.47
N ILE A 18 27.26 43.40 -5.38
CA ILE A 18 28.43 42.51 -5.29
C ILE A 18 28.01 41.05 -5.37
N ALA A 19 26.97 40.64 -4.62
CA ALA A 19 26.46 39.28 -4.60
C ALA A 19 26.06 38.80 -5.99
N ASN A 20 25.27 39.61 -6.73
CA ASN A 20 24.86 39.30 -8.09
C ASN A 20 26.04 39.23 -9.09
N LEU A 21 27.15 39.94 -8.82
CA LEU A 21 28.34 39.92 -9.67
C LEU A 21 29.26 38.71 -9.38
N ILE A 22 29.22 38.15 -8.18
CA ILE A 22 29.98 36.96 -7.76
C ILE A 22 29.21 35.66 -8.10
N LEU A 23 27.89 35.64 -7.93
CA LEU A 23 27.07 34.45 -8.16
C LEU A 23 27.27 33.89 -9.59
N ASN A 24 27.66 32.61 -9.68
CA ASN A 24 27.81 31.89 -10.94
C ASN A 24 28.80 32.56 -11.94
N ASN A 25 29.77 33.32 -11.44
CA ASN A 25 30.79 33.98 -12.24
C ASN A 25 32.09 33.16 -12.24
N GLU A 26 32.42 32.54 -13.38
CA GLU A 26 33.61 31.70 -13.58
C GLU A 26 34.92 32.41 -13.17
N GLN A 27 35.07 33.69 -13.49
CA GLN A 27 36.31 34.44 -13.24
C GLN A 27 36.56 34.75 -11.76
N LEU A 28 35.50 34.75 -10.95
CA LEU A 28 35.53 35.08 -9.52
C LEU A 28 35.33 33.84 -8.63
N SER A 29 35.33 32.65 -9.23
CA SER A 29 35.04 31.38 -8.55
C SER A 29 36.26 30.47 -8.44
N ASP A 30 36.37 29.83 -7.28
CA ASP A 30 37.43 28.90 -6.89
C ASP A 30 36.92 27.46 -6.69
N VAL A 31 35.62 27.23 -6.88
CA VAL A 31 34.98 25.91 -7.04
C VAL A 31 33.86 25.97 -8.09
N THR A 32 33.62 24.85 -8.78
CA THR A 32 32.50 24.66 -9.71
C THR A 32 31.72 23.43 -9.28
N PHE A 33 30.47 23.60 -8.87
CA PHE A 33 29.60 22.47 -8.57
C PHE A 33 28.95 21.95 -9.85
N VAL A 34 28.94 20.64 -10.05
CA VAL A 34 28.32 20.01 -11.22
C VAL A 34 27.10 19.21 -10.77
N VAL A 35 25.91 19.59 -11.26
CA VAL A 35 24.61 18.94 -11.01
C VAL A 35 23.93 18.68 -12.34
N ASN A 36 23.54 17.43 -12.62
CA ASN A 36 22.90 17.01 -13.87
C ASN A 36 23.58 17.58 -15.13
N LYS A 37 24.91 17.48 -15.18
CA LYS A 37 25.79 18.01 -16.26
C LYS A 37 25.79 19.55 -16.40
N LYS A 38 25.16 20.29 -15.49
CA LYS A 38 25.20 21.75 -15.44
C LYS A 38 26.19 22.24 -14.39
N HIS A 39 27.03 23.18 -14.80
CA HIS A 39 28.11 23.76 -14.00
C HIS A 39 27.60 25.01 -13.26
N TYR A 40 27.97 25.13 -11.99
CA TYR A 40 27.62 26.22 -11.08
C TYR A 40 28.87 26.76 -10.41
N HIS A 41 29.33 27.92 -10.86
CA HIS A 41 30.53 28.55 -10.33
C HIS A 41 30.22 29.22 -8.99
N ALA A 42 31.04 28.95 -7.97
CA ALA A 42 30.82 29.47 -6.63
C ALA A 42 32.14 29.79 -5.92
N SER A 43 32.01 30.50 -4.80
CA SER A 43 33.12 30.90 -3.96
C SER A 43 33.20 30.01 -2.71
N ARG A 44 34.28 29.23 -2.57
CA ARG A 44 34.52 28.29 -1.47
C ARG A 44 34.33 28.96 -0.11
N ILE A 45 34.85 30.17 0.08
CA ILE A 45 34.75 30.88 1.35
C ILE A 45 33.30 31.24 1.71
N HIS A 46 32.47 31.64 0.74
CA HIS A 46 31.05 31.94 0.97
C HIS A 46 30.28 30.66 1.33
N VAL A 47 30.48 29.59 0.56
CA VAL A 47 29.75 28.33 0.69
C VAL A 47 30.15 27.59 1.98
N SER A 48 31.44 27.58 2.34
CA SER A 48 31.91 27.07 3.63
C SER A 48 31.48 27.91 4.84
N ALA A 49 31.41 29.24 4.70
CA ALA A 49 30.98 30.11 5.80
C ALA A 49 29.47 29.98 6.09
N ALA A 50 28.66 29.75 5.06
CA ALA A 50 27.21 29.57 5.21
C ALA A 50 26.81 28.17 5.68
N SER A 51 27.63 27.14 5.46
CA SER A 51 27.31 25.75 5.82
C SER A 51 28.54 24.95 6.25
N GLN A 52 28.45 24.38 7.45
CA GLN A 52 29.45 23.42 7.95
C GLN A 52 29.50 22.12 7.12
N VAL A 53 28.40 21.75 6.45
CA VAL A 53 28.36 20.55 5.58
C VAL A 53 29.16 20.82 4.31
N PHE A 54 28.93 21.96 3.66
CA PHE A 54 29.76 22.37 2.53
C PHE A 54 31.22 22.59 2.93
N ALA A 55 31.49 23.17 4.11
CA ALA A 55 32.86 23.33 4.60
C ALA A 55 33.59 21.98 4.72
N SER A 56 32.92 20.96 5.24
CA SER A 56 33.47 19.61 5.37
C SER A 56 33.69 18.96 4.00
N LEU A 57 32.67 19.01 3.12
CA LEU A 57 32.72 18.48 1.76
C LEU A 57 33.83 19.10 0.91
N LEU A 58 33.99 20.42 0.96
CA LEU A 58 35.04 21.15 0.25
C LEU A 58 36.43 20.83 0.84
N ASN A 59 36.56 20.71 2.16
CA ASN A 59 37.82 20.32 2.78
C ASN A 59 38.25 18.90 2.40
N GLU A 60 37.31 17.95 2.32
CA GLU A 60 37.57 16.58 1.89
C GLU A 60 37.98 16.51 0.41
N HIS A 61 37.21 17.17 -0.48
CA HIS A 61 37.52 17.24 -1.91
C HIS A 61 38.92 17.84 -2.15
N PHE A 62 39.18 19.03 -1.61
CA PHE A 62 40.45 19.74 -1.83
C PHE A 62 41.64 19.21 -0.98
N ALA A 63 41.43 18.24 -0.10
CA ALA A 63 42.51 17.45 0.49
C ALA A 63 43.00 16.34 -0.45
N ASN A 64 42.12 15.83 -1.31
CA ASN A 64 42.37 14.68 -2.18
C ASN A 64 42.68 15.07 -3.64
N THR A 65 42.17 16.20 -4.12
CA THR A 65 42.39 16.69 -5.49
C THR A 65 42.62 18.20 -5.56
N THR A 66 43.29 18.66 -6.62
CA THR A 66 43.40 20.08 -6.99
C THR A 66 42.33 20.51 -7.99
N ASP A 67 41.43 19.61 -8.40
CA ASP A 67 40.36 19.90 -9.35
C ASP A 67 39.33 20.88 -8.74
N LYS A 68 38.94 21.88 -9.53
CA LYS A 68 37.89 22.84 -9.15
C LYS A 68 36.49 22.24 -9.25
N GLU A 69 36.29 21.20 -10.05
CA GLU A 69 34.98 20.60 -10.27
C GLU A 69 34.60 19.63 -9.15
N LEU A 70 33.42 19.83 -8.57
CA LEU A 70 32.86 18.99 -7.52
C LEU A 70 31.46 18.53 -7.95
N VAL A 71 31.33 17.25 -8.27
CA VAL A 71 30.06 16.65 -8.69
C VAL A 71 29.16 16.46 -7.46
N LEU A 72 27.97 17.05 -7.48
CA LEU A 72 26.95 16.84 -6.47
C LEU A 72 25.88 15.91 -7.02
N THR A 73 25.84 14.69 -6.49
CA THR A 73 24.77 13.72 -6.74
C THR A 73 23.53 14.05 -5.91
N ASN A 74 22.41 13.40 -6.27
CA ASN A 74 21.19 13.39 -5.47
C ASN A 74 20.52 14.79 -5.37
N ILE A 75 20.55 15.56 -6.48
CA ILE A 75 19.82 16.82 -6.70
C ILE A 75 19.11 16.73 -8.05
N LYS A 76 17.77 16.71 -8.06
CA LYS A 76 16.93 16.49 -9.24
C LYS A 76 16.73 17.77 -10.05
N HIS A 77 16.40 18.89 -9.41
CA HIS A 77 16.15 20.13 -10.13
C HIS A 77 17.37 21.05 -10.11
N ASN A 78 17.85 21.39 -11.31
CA ASN A 78 18.92 22.35 -11.54
C ASN A 78 18.67 23.73 -10.88
N ALA A 79 17.40 24.12 -10.70
CA ALA A 79 17.05 25.35 -9.99
C ALA A 79 17.36 25.28 -8.47
N SER A 80 17.31 24.10 -7.85
CA SER A 80 17.40 23.94 -6.39
C SER A 80 18.79 24.29 -5.86
N LEU A 81 19.87 23.76 -6.48
CA LEU A 81 21.23 24.18 -6.10
C LEU A 81 21.46 25.68 -6.37
N PHE A 82 20.93 26.20 -7.48
CA PHE A 82 21.07 27.62 -7.80
C PHE A 82 20.41 28.51 -6.74
N ASN A 83 19.22 28.14 -6.26
CA ASN A 83 18.54 28.83 -5.16
C ASN A 83 19.32 28.74 -3.84
N ILE A 84 19.94 27.60 -3.53
CA ILE A 84 20.86 27.46 -2.37
C ILE A 84 22.03 28.43 -2.50
N LEU A 85 22.67 28.51 -3.67
CA LEU A 85 23.78 29.44 -3.92
C LEU A 85 23.34 30.91 -3.85
N GLN A 86 22.17 31.25 -4.41
CA GLN A 86 21.59 32.60 -4.28
C GLN A 86 21.40 32.99 -2.80
N TYR A 87 20.84 32.11 -1.98
CA TYR A 87 20.71 32.33 -0.54
C TYR A 87 22.07 32.52 0.14
N ILE A 88 23.04 31.65 -0.13
CA ILE A 88 24.42 31.73 0.41
C ILE A 88 25.10 33.06 0.05
N HIS A 89 24.87 33.57 -1.16
CA HIS A 89 25.39 34.86 -1.61
C HIS A 89 24.57 36.07 -1.10
N GLY A 90 23.48 35.86 -0.36
CA GLY A 90 22.64 36.93 0.19
C GLY A 90 21.68 37.58 -0.82
N ILE A 91 21.31 36.85 -1.87
CA ILE A 91 20.36 37.28 -2.91
C ILE A 91 18.94 36.84 -2.51
N GLU A 92 17.97 37.75 -2.68
CA GLU A 92 16.58 37.51 -2.30
C GLU A 92 15.93 36.39 -3.15
N LEU A 93 15.36 35.39 -2.48
CA LEU A 93 14.65 34.28 -3.12
C LEU A 93 13.16 34.59 -3.30
N ASN A 94 12.67 34.57 -4.54
CA ASN A 94 11.23 34.67 -4.81
C ASN A 94 10.54 33.30 -4.72
N LEU A 95 10.30 32.83 -3.48
CA LEU A 95 9.64 31.56 -3.20
C LEU A 95 8.27 31.42 -3.89
N THR A 96 7.52 32.52 -4.07
CA THR A 96 6.19 32.49 -4.71
C THR A 96 6.24 32.14 -6.20
N SER A 97 7.37 32.38 -6.86
CA SER A 97 7.58 32.07 -8.28
C SER A 97 8.09 30.65 -8.54
N MET A 98 8.59 29.97 -7.51
CA MET A 98 9.20 28.64 -7.64
C MET A 98 8.15 27.56 -7.88
N SER A 99 8.55 26.50 -8.59
CA SER A 99 7.70 25.30 -8.70
C SER A 99 7.62 24.61 -7.33
N LYS A 100 6.50 23.92 -7.05
CA LYS A 100 6.32 23.20 -5.78
C LYS A 100 7.32 22.05 -5.61
N LEU A 101 7.75 21.45 -6.73
CA LEU A 101 8.78 20.42 -6.75
C LEU A 101 10.13 20.98 -6.28
N VAL A 102 10.52 22.13 -6.83
CA VAL A 102 11.72 22.88 -6.39
C VAL A 102 11.58 23.33 -4.94
N LEU A 103 10.42 23.80 -4.47
CA LEU A 103 10.23 24.16 -3.06
C LEU A 103 10.37 22.96 -2.11
N CYS A 104 9.79 21.80 -2.47
CA CYS A 104 9.97 20.55 -1.74
C CYS A 104 11.45 20.14 -1.66
N GLU A 105 12.13 20.06 -2.80
CA GLU A 105 13.55 19.70 -2.85
C GLU A 105 14.43 20.72 -2.11
N LEU A 106 14.20 22.01 -2.30
CA LEU A 106 14.93 23.08 -1.63
C LEU A 106 14.76 23.02 -0.10
N THR A 107 13.60 22.59 0.40
CA THR A 107 13.39 22.34 1.84
C THR A 107 14.29 21.20 2.32
N HIS A 108 14.34 20.08 1.60
CA HIS A 108 15.22 18.95 1.92
C HIS A 108 16.72 19.32 1.81
N LEU A 109 17.11 20.12 0.83
CA LEU A 109 18.49 20.59 0.70
C LEU A 109 18.89 21.60 1.78
N ALA A 110 17.98 22.48 2.20
CA ALA A 110 18.24 23.42 3.29
C ALA A 110 18.52 22.67 4.61
N GLU A 111 17.78 21.60 4.90
CA GLU A 111 18.08 20.70 6.03
C GLU A 111 19.41 19.95 5.83
N ARG A 112 19.61 19.30 4.67
CA ARG A 112 20.83 18.52 4.34
C ARG A 112 22.10 19.37 4.48
N PHE A 113 22.07 20.63 4.04
CA PHE A 113 23.18 21.57 4.13
C PHE A 113 23.17 22.41 5.42
N LYS A 114 22.29 22.13 6.39
CA LYS A 114 22.19 22.79 7.71
C LYS A 114 21.97 24.31 7.63
N LEU A 115 21.24 24.77 6.62
CA LEU A 115 20.83 26.17 6.42
C LEU A 115 19.53 26.44 7.19
N ALA A 116 19.63 26.54 8.53
CA ALA A 116 18.48 26.54 9.43
C ALA A 116 17.44 27.65 9.14
N GLU A 117 17.89 28.91 8.98
CA GLU A 117 16.99 30.05 8.71
C GLU A 117 16.20 29.85 7.40
N LEU A 118 16.88 29.48 6.31
CA LEU A 118 16.24 29.12 5.04
C LEU A 118 15.25 27.97 5.19
N HIS A 119 15.61 26.93 5.94
CA HIS A 119 14.76 25.75 6.12
C HIS A 119 13.46 26.07 6.86
N ASP A 120 13.50 26.90 7.91
CA ASP A 120 12.31 27.30 8.64
C ASP A 120 11.41 28.25 7.84
N ASP A 121 11.99 29.20 7.08
CA ASP A 121 11.26 30.04 6.13
C ASP A 121 10.58 29.23 5.02
N LEU A 122 11.27 28.22 4.47
CA LEU A 122 10.69 27.29 3.48
C LEU A 122 9.55 26.47 4.07
N LYS A 123 9.70 25.92 5.28
CA LYS A 123 8.61 25.20 5.96
C LYS A 123 7.41 26.11 6.22
N ALA A 124 7.63 27.35 6.63
CA ALA A 124 6.56 28.34 6.80
C ALA A 124 5.88 28.67 5.47
N HIS A 125 6.63 28.81 4.38
CA HIS A 125 6.10 29.06 3.04
C HIS A 125 5.28 27.86 2.52
N VAL A 126 5.86 26.66 2.52
CA VAL A 126 5.25 25.41 2.02
C VAL A 126 3.95 25.11 2.78
N SER A 127 3.93 25.27 4.10
CA SER A 127 2.73 25.10 4.94
C SER A 127 1.54 25.97 4.54
N ASN A 128 1.80 27.12 3.89
CA ASN A 128 0.79 28.09 3.49
C ASN A 128 0.29 27.90 2.04
N ILE A 129 0.81 26.93 1.30
CA ILE A 129 0.35 26.63 -0.08
C ILE A 129 -1.10 26.11 -0.06
N LYS A 130 -1.94 26.69 -0.93
CA LYS A 130 -3.40 26.38 -1.02
C LYS A 130 -3.86 25.80 -2.37
N ARG A 131 -2.97 25.74 -3.36
CA ARG A 131 -3.30 25.27 -4.73
C ARG A 131 -2.36 24.13 -5.09
N PHE A 132 -2.88 23.01 -5.57
CA PHE A 132 -2.09 21.81 -5.90
C PHE A 132 -2.30 21.40 -7.37
N LYS A 133 -1.24 20.94 -8.03
CA LYS A 133 -1.26 20.27 -9.35
C LYS A 133 -1.00 18.79 -9.13
N MET A 134 -1.51 17.90 -9.99
CA MET A 134 -1.39 16.45 -9.82
C MET A 134 0.04 15.97 -9.53
N ASN A 135 0.97 16.30 -10.43
CA ASN A 135 2.39 15.96 -10.30
C ASN A 135 3.06 16.51 -9.01
N SER A 136 2.59 17.63 -8.47
CA SER A 136 3.12 18.19 -7.22
C SER A 136 2.60 17.54 -5.94
N VAL A 137 1.50 16.76 -5.98
CA VAL A 137 0.85 16.27 -4.76
C VAL A 137 1.71 15.26 -4.00
N VAL A 138 2.31 14.28 -4.69
CA VAL A 138 3.10 13.24 -4.01
C VAL A 138 4.37 13.79 -3.34
N PRO A 139 5.22 14.58 -4.01
CA PRO A 139 6.36 15.23 -3.36
C PRO A 139 5.92 16.12 -2.18
N MET A 140 4.81 16.86 -2.33
CA MET A 140 4.28 17.68 -1.24
C MET A 140 3.75 16.85 -0.06
N LEU A 141 3.12 15.68 -0.28
CA LEU A 141 2.71 14.78 0.80
C LEU A 141 3.93 14.26 1.57
N ASN A 142 4.96 13.80 0.85
CA ASN A 142 6.20 13.32 1.45
C ASN A 142 6.90 14.41 2.26
N THR A 143 7.03 15.63 1.72
CA THR A 143 7.62 16.78 2.43
C THR A 143 6.76 17.18 3.64
N ALA A 144 5.44 17.27 3.50
CA ALA A 144 4.53 17.63 4.59
C ALA A 144 4.55 16.60 5.71
N ARG A 145 4.67 15.31 5.38
CA ARG A 145 4.81 14.22 6.36
C ARG A 145 6.18 14.26 7.05
N THR A 146 7.27 14.36 6.29
CA THR A 146 8.65 14.42 6.80
C THR A 146 8.83 15.57 7.81
N TYR A 147 8.24 16.73 7.53
CA TYR A 147 8.37 17.93 8.38
C TYR A 147 7.19 18.18 9.33
N ASN A 148 6.30 17.20 9.52
CA ASN A 148 5.12 17.29 10.39
C ASN A 148 4.21 18.51 10.13
N LEU A 149 4.06 18.89 8.85
CA LEU A 149 3.22 20.01 8.38
C LEU A 149 1.74 19.57 8.31
N THR A 150 1.17 19.16 9.44
CA THR A 150 -0.17 18.53 9.55
C THR A 150 -1.27 19.27 8.78
N LYS A 151 -1.40 20.58 8.97
CA LYS A 151 -2.39 21.44 8.29
C LYS A 151 -2.26 21.51 6.76
N LEU A 152 -1.08 21.18 6.21
CA LEU A 152 -0.86 21.02 4.78
C LEU A 152 -1.18 19.59 4.35
N TYR A 153 -0.68 18.61 5.11
CA TYR A 153 -0.89 17.19 4.88
C TYR A 153 -2.39 16.82 4.81
N ASP A 154 -3.23 17.35 5.71
CA ASP A 154 -4.68 17.09 5.67
C ASP A 154 -5.37 17.68 4.43
N LYS A 155 -4.96 18.86 3.96
CA LYS A 155 -5.47 19.45 2.70
C LYS A 155 -5.01 18.68 1.47
N LEU A 156 -3.79 18.14 1.50
CA LEU A 156 -3.27 17.30 0.44
C LEU A 156 -4.05 15.98 0.40
N LYS A 157 -4.33 15.34 1.55
CA LYS A 157 -5.22 14.18 1.64
C LYS A 157 -6.62 14.49 1.09
N GLU A 158 -7.21 15.63 1.44
CA GLU A 158 -8.51 16.03 0.87
C GLU A 158 -8.46 16.13 -0.67
N TYR A 159 -7.41 16.75 -1.23
CA TYR A 159 -7.18 16.78 -2.67
C TYR A 159 -7.00 15.38 -3.28
N VAL A 160 -6.32 14.47 -2.57
CA VAL A 160 -6.15 13.07 -2.98
C VAL A 160 -7.50 12.37 -3.05
N TYR A 161 -8.32 12.46 -2.00
CA TYR A 161 -9.62 11.80 -1.93
C TYR A 161 -10.59 12.31 -3.02
N GLN A 162 -10.54 13.60 -3.35
CA GLN A 162 -11.29 14.18 -4.48
C GLN A 162 -10.87 13.66 -5.87
N ARG A 163 -9.71 13.00 -5.99
CA ARG A 163 -9.14 12.49 -7.26
C ARG A 163 -8.55 11.08 -7.12
N ALA A 164 -9.07 10.27 -6.19
CA ALA A 164 -8.40 9.04 -5.76
C ALA A 164 -8.17 8.05 -6.92
N GLU A 165 -9.17 7.81 -7.78
CA GLU A 165 -9.00 6.99 -9.00
C GLU A 165 -7.83 7.44 -9.90
N GLN A 166 -7.64 8.75 -10.05
CA GLN A 166 -6.60 9.32 -10.92
C GLN A 166 -5.22 9.21 -10.27
N ILE A 167 -5.14 9.41 -8.94
CA ILE A 167 -3.87 9.40 -8.20
C ILE A 167 -3.35 7.99 -7.98
N VAL A 168 -4.23 7.03 -7.65
CA VAL A 168 -3.89 5.61 -7.49
C VAL A 168 -3.32 5.01 -8.78
N ASN A 169 -3.74 5.51 -9.95
CA ASN A 169 -3.24 5.08 -11.26
C ASN A 169 -2.15 6.00 -11.85
N HIS A 170 -1.69 7.03 -11.14
CA HIS A 170 -0.66 7.95 -11.63
C HIS A 170 0.74 7.44 -11.28
N GLN A 171 1.71 7.55 -12.20
CA GLN A 171 3.09 7.05 -12.01
C GLN A 171 3.73 7.56 -10.71
N SER A 172 3.48 8.83 -10.36
CA SER A 172 4.02 9.41 -9.12
C SER A 172 3.54 8.73 -7.84
N PHE A 173 2.50 7.89 -7.85
CA PHE A 173 2.07 7.13 -6.67
C PHE A 173 3.19 6.23 -6.13
N LEU A 174 4.04 5.69 -7.02
CA LEU A 174 5.21 4.88 -6.66
C LEU A 174 6.19 5.65 -5.77
N ASN A 175 6.19 6.98 -5.85
CA ASN A 175 7.13 7.85 -5.16
C ASN A 175 6.67 8.21 -3.73
N LEU A 176 5.51 7.74 -3.29
CA LEU A 176 5.01 7.97 -1.93
C LEU A 176 5.91 7.27 -0.90
N LYS A 177 6.19 7.92 0.22
CA LYS A 177 6.82 7.24 1.38
C LYS A 177 5.83 6.22 1.96
N TYR A 178 6.36 5.09 2.44
CA TYR A 178 5.57 3.98 3.01
C TYR A 178 4.52 4.42 4.03
N ASP A 179 4.89 5.34 4.94
CA ASP A 179 3.98 5.80 6.00
C ASP A 179 2.81 6.63 5.44
N VAL A 180 3.05 7.38 4.36
CA VAL A 180 2.01 8.06 3.57
C VAL A 180 1.15 7.06 2.82
N VAL A 181 1.73 6.03 2.18
CA VAL A 181 0.96 4.97 1.49
C VAL A 181 0.03 4.28 2.48
N ILE A 182 0.54 3.85 3.62
CA ILE A 182 -0.24 3.17 4.66
C ILE A 182 -1.35 4.06 5.21
N ASP A 183 -1.10 5.35 5.47
CA ASP A 183 -2.12 6.31 5.92
C ASP A 183 -3.23 6.52 4.87
N LEU A 184 -2.87 6.63 3.59
CA LEU A 184 -3.82 6.75 2.48
C LEU A 184 -4.64 5.47 2.28
N LEU A 185 -4.01 4.29 2.29
CA LEU A 185 -4.70 3.01 2.08
C LEU A 185 -5.66 2.65 3.23
N LYS A 186 -5.28 2.98 4.47
CA LYS A 186 -6.14 2.84 5.66
C LYS A 186 -7.44 3.63 5.53
N SER A 187 -7.37 4.82 4.95
CA SER A 187 -8.48 5.76 4.88
C SER A 187 -9.71 5.23 4.14
N ASN A 188 -10.88 5.36 4.78
CA ASN A 188 -12.19 5.14 4.17
C ASN A 188 -12.50 6.13 3.01
N TRP A 189 -11.76 7.24 2.92
CA TRP A 189 -11.97 8.30 1.93
C TRP A 189 -11.18 8.11 0.62
N LEU A 190 -10.30 7.10 0.54
CA LEU A 190 -9.59 6.78 -0.70
C LEU A 190 -10.53 6.06 -1.70
N TYR A 191 -11.38 6.85 -2.36
CA TYR A 191 -12.41 6.38 -3.27
C TYR A 191 -11.85 6.06 -4.67
N ALA A 192 -11.35 4.84 -4.84
CA ALA A 192 -11.02 4.26 -6.12
C ALA A 192 -11.52 2.81 -6.17
N LYS A 193 -11.54 2.18 -7.34
CA LYS A 193 -11.81 0.74 -7.44
C LYS A 193 -10.79 -0.03 -6.60
N GLU A 194 -11.28 -0.96 -5.79
CA GLU A 194 -10.44 -1.77 -4.92
C GLU A 194 -9.33 -2.52 -5.67
N ILE A 195 -9.62 -2.98 -6.88
CA ILE A 195 -8.67 -3.68 -7.73
C ILE A 195 -7.53 -2.79 -8.24
N ASP A 196 -7.77 -1.48 -8.39
CA ASP A 196 -6.77 -0.49 -8.78
C ASP A 196 -5.94 -0.08 -7.57
N ILE A 197 -6.56 0.02 -6.38
CA ILE A 197 -5.85 0.23 -5.09
C ILE A 197 -4.89 -0.94 -4.81
N LEU A 198 -5.34 -2.19 -4.98
CA LEU A 198 -4.50 -3.37 -4.87
C LEU A 198 -3.36 -3.34 -5.90
N ARG A 199 -3.63 -3.00 -7.17
CA ARG A 199 -2.58 -2.86 -8.20
C ARG A 199 -1.52 -1.84 -7.81
N ALA A 200 -1.94 -0.67 -7.33
CA ALA A 200 -1.04 0.41 -6.94
C ALA A 200 -0.18 0.02 -5.72
N ALA A 201 -0.75 -0.66 -4.73
CA ALA A 201 0.00 -1.17 -3.57
C ALA A 201 1.04 -2.23 -3.97
N LEU A 202 0.69 -3.15 -4.87
CA LEU A 202 1.63 -4.17 -5.37
C LEU A 202 2.74 -3.55 -6.24
N ASN A 203 2.41 -2.63 -7.15
CA ASN A 203 3.39 -1.90 -7.95
C ASN A 203 4.34 -1.06 -7.07
N TRP A 204 3.79 -0.37 -6.05
CA TRP A 204 4.59 0.40 -5.10
C TRP A 204 5.60 -0.48 -4.36
N HIS A 205 5.18 -1.68 -3.93
CA HIS A 205 6.06 -2.65 -3.30
C HIS A 205 7.15 -3.18 -4.26
N ASP A 206 6.79 -3.48 -5.50
CA ASP A 206 7.77 -3.89 -6.52
C ASP A 206 8.87 -2.83 -6.72
N GLU A 207 8.47 -1.58 -6.95
CA GLU A 207 9.41 -0.48 -7.21
C GLU A 207 10.30 -0.17 -6.00
N ASN A 208 9.71 -0.01 -4.81
CA ASN A 208 10.41 0.51 -3.64
C ASN A 208 11.17 -0.56 -2.83
N ILE A 209 10.80 -1.84 -2.94
CA ILE A 209 11.36 -2.91 -2.11
C ILE A 209 12.12 -3.94 -2.96
N MET A 210 11.65 -4.27 -4.16
CA MET A 210 12.20 -5.37 -4.95
C MET A 210 13.25 -4.92 -5.99
N ASP A 211 13.14 -3.72 -6.56
CA ASP A 211 14.09 -3.26 -7.60
C ASP A 211 15.41 -2.71 -7.03
N VAL A 212 15.39 -2.21 -5.79
CA VAL A 212 16.58 -1.82 -5.00
C VAL A 212 17.61 -2.97 -4.87
N GLY A 213 17.17 -4.23 -5.07
CA GLY A 213 18.04 -5.40 -5.09
C GLY A 213 18.91 -5.57 -6.34
N LYS A 214 18.68 -4.81 -7.43
CA LYS A 214 19.36 -5.04 -8.74
C LYS A 214 20.55 -4.13 -9.02
N VAL A 215 20.61 -2.92 -8.47
CA VAL A 215 21.62 -1.92 -8.85
C VAL A 215 23.04 -2.25 -8.34
N ASN A 216 23.17 -3.23 -7.44
CA ASN A 216 24.46 -3.69 -6.90
C ASN A 216 25.25 -4.67 -7.79
N GLN A 217 25.04 -4.68 -9.11
CA GLN A 217 25.97 -5.31 -10.06
C GLN A 217 26.81 -4.25 -10.78
N PRO A 218 28.15 -4.29 -10.71
CA PRO A 218 28.99 -3.35 -11.46
C PRO A 218 28.84 -3.62 -12.96
N ASN A 219 28.19 -2.69 -13.65
CA ASN A 219 27.99 -2.76 -15.10
C ASN A 219 29.32 -3.00 -15.83
N ASN A 220 29.33 -4.02 -16.68
CA ASN A 220 30.38 -4.23 -17.66
C ASN A 220 29.73 -4.37 -19.04
N GLU A 221 30.45 -3.97 -20.08
CA GLU A 221 30.06 -3.99 -21.51
C GLU A 221 29.17 -2.84 -22.02
N ASN A 222 29.85 -1.76 -22.40
CA ASN A 222 29.75 -1.07 -23.70
C ASN A 222 28.47 -1.28 -24.54
N THR A 223 27.79 -0.18 -24.85
CA THR A 223 27.26 0.04 -26.20
C THR A 223 27.46 1.51 -26.60
N GLN A 224 28.32 1.74 -27.59
CA GLN A 224 28.40 3.03 -28.27
C GLN A 224 27.18 3.23 -29.16
N VAL A 225 26.50 4.36 -29.03
CA VAL A 225 25.76 4.98 -30.14
C VAL A 225 26.12 6.46 -30.15
N GLU A 226 26.93 6.86 -31.12
CA GLU A 226 27.07 8.27 -31.48
C GLU A 226 25.79 8.72 -32.19
N MET A 227 25.20 9.82 -31.76
CA MET A 227 24.32 10.63 -32.61
C MET A 227 24.73 12.09 -32.45
N GLU A 228 25.09 12.70 -33.58
CA GLU A 228 25.62 14.05 -33.66
C GLU A 228 24.54 15.09 -33.32
N PHE A 229 24.92 16.11 -32.55
CA PHE A 229 24.10 17.32 -32.39
C PHE A 229 24.17 18.16 -33.65
N GLN A 230 23.01 18.56 -34.19
CA GLN A 230 22.88 19.77 -34.99
C GLN A 230 21.98 20.75 -34.25
N ASN A 231 22.54 21.92 -33.93
CA ASN A 231 21.77 23.06 -33.45
C ASN A 231 21.16 23.79 -34.65
N GLU A 232 19.90 24.21 -34.56
CA GLU A 232 19.41 25.40 -35.26
C GLU A 232 18.26 26.04 -34.47
N ASP A 233 18.01 27.33 -34.72
CA ASP A 233 17.48 28.28 -33.73
C ASP A 233 15.94 28.32 -33.56
N ILE A 234 15.54 28.65 -32.32
CA ILE A 234 14.45 29.56 -31.90
C ILE A 234 13.13 29.51 -32.71
N ASN A 235 12.05 29.07 -32.07
CA ASN A 235 10.81 29.87 -31.93
C ASN A 235 9.96 29.36 -30.74
N ASP A 236 9.28 30.29 -30.06
CA ASP A 236 8.31 30.00 -29.01
C ASP A 236 7.00 29.45 -29.62
N GLU A 237 6.47 28.34 -29.08
CA GLU A 237 5.04 28.17 -28.72
C GLU A 237 4.82 26.84 -27.96
N ASP A 238 3.74 26.80 -27.18
CA ASP A 238 3.40 25.78 -26.18
C ASP A 238 3.41 24.31 -26.67
N ASP A 239 4.43 23.53 -26.28
CA ASP A 239 4.30 22.18 -25.70
C ASP A 239 5.69 21.70 -25.22
N VAL A 240 5.92 21.66 -23.91
CA VAL A 240 7.15 21.08 -23.34
C VAL A 240 6.91 19.64 -22.93
N ASP A 241 7.58 18.78 -23.68
CA ASP A 241 7.80 17.35 -23.57
C ASP A 241 7.55 16.65 -22.23
N CYS A 242 7.10 15.40 -22.36
CA CYS A 242 7.02 14.43 -21.28
C CYS A 242 8.43 13.96 -20.89
N GLU A 243 9.08 14.66 -19.97
CA GLU A 243 10.26 14.12 -19.28
C GLU A 243 9.87 12.84 -18.52
N ASP A 244 10.68 11.79 -18.71
CA ASP A 244 10.49 10.44 -18.17
C ASP A 244 10.66 10.46 -16.64
N ASP A 245 9.54 10.54 -15.92
CA ASP A 245 9.42 10.69 -14.46
C ASP A 245 9.74 9.37 -13.72
N SER A 246 10.83 8.69 -14.12
CA SER A 246 11.39 7.54 -13.42
C SER A 246 12.13 7.98 -12.17
N TRP A 247 11.56 7.70 -10.99
CA TRP A 247 12.12 8.07 -9.69
C TRP A 247 13.09 7.01 -9.16
N GLY A 248 14.10 6.68 -9.97
CA GLY A 248 15.23 5.86 -9.55
C GLY A 248 16.07 6.55 -8.46
N GLU A 249 16.10 5.90 -7.30
CA GLU A 249 17.14 5.89 -6.25
C GLU A 249 17.77 7.20 -5.73
N ILE A 250 17.59 7.43 -4.42
CA ILE A 250 18.58 8.06 -3.53
C ILE A 250 18.58 7.26 -2.22
N ASP A 251 19.67 6.52 -1.94
CA ASP A 251 20.07 5.96 -0.63
C ASP A 251 18.95 5.52 0.33
N ILE A 252 18.00 4.73 -0.17
CA ILE A 252 16.84 4.32 0.61
C ILE A 252 17.28 3.41 1.77
N VAL A 253 18.08 2.37 1.55
CA VAL A 253 18.24 1.28 2.54
C VAL A 253 18.63 1.76 3.95
N GLU A 254 19.66 2.61 4.14
CA GLU A 254 20.04 3.05 5.49
C GLU A 254 19.13 4.13 6.09
N ASP A 255 18.64 5.10 5.30
CA ASP A 255 17.76 6.19 5.79
C ASP A 255 16.27 5.77 5.92
N PHE A 256 15.89 4.68 5.25
CA PHE A 256 14.61 3.98 5.37
C PHE A 256 14.63 3.06 6.59
N LEU A 257 15.63 2.17 6.71
CA LEU A 257 15.74 1.25 7.86
C LEU A 257 15.86 2.00 9.19
N SER A 258 16.59 3.12 9.24
CA SER A 258 16.71 3.96 10.45
C SER A 258 15.45 4.76 10.82
N LYS A 259 14.40 4.73 9.99
CA LYS A 259 13.12 5.43 10.23
C LYS A 259 11.96 4.51 10.62
N TYR A 260 12.19 3.19 10.72
CA TYR A 260 11.19 2.26 11.22
C TYR A 260 11.38 1.99 12.72
N SER A 261 10.25 1.96 13.43
CA SER A 261 10.18 1.57 14.84
C SER A 261 10.63 0.12 15.02
N ASP A 262 11.18 -0.20 16.19
CA ASP A 262 11.56 -1.56 16.60
C ASP A 262 10.38 -2.55 16.51
N ASP A 263 9.13 -2.06 16.54
CA ASP A 263 7.87 -2.79 16.31
C ASP A 263 7.76 -3.53 14.94
N LEU A 264 8.75 -3.41 14.05
CA LEU A 264 8.87 -4.19 12.81
C LEU A 264 9.75 -5.45 12.96
N PHE A 265 10.47 -5.58 14.07
CA PHE A 265 11.38 -6.69 14.38
C PHE A 265 10.88 -7.59 15.52
N ASP A 266 9.92 -7.12 16.33
CA ASP A 266 9.30 -7.95 17.37
C ASP A 266 8.44 -9.07 16.75
N SER A 267 8.96 -10.30 16.87
CA SER A 267 8.17 -11.53 16.74
C SER A 267 7.58 -11.91 18.10
N ASP A 268 6.33 -12.37 18.13
CA ASP A 268 5.72 -13.02 19.29
C ASP A 268 6.51 -14.26 19.75
N THR A 269 7.54 -14.07 20.58
CA THR A 269 8.21 -15.14 21.32
C THR A 269 7.63 -15.21 22.72
N ASN A 270 6.65 -16.10 22.91
CA ASN A 270 6.29 -16.59 24.23
C ASN A 270 7.45 -17.45 24.76
N GLU A 271 8.34 -16.87 25.57
CA GLU A 271 9.22 -17.63 26.45
C GLU A 271 9.18 -17.09 27.89
N ASP A 272 9.28 -18.04 28.82
CA ASP A 272 8.83 -17.99 30.21
C ASP A 272 9.40 -16.90 31.11
N GLN A 273 8.59 -16.53 32.10
CA GLN A 273 9.05 -15.82 33.29
C GLN A 273 10.09 -16.64 34.06
N ASN A 274 11.28 -16.07 34.36
CA ASN A 274 11.85 -16.17 35.71
C ASN A 274 13.04 -15.24 35.98
N SER A 275 12.94 -14.48 37.08
CA SER A 275 14.02 -13.70 37.75
C SER A 275 14.62 -12.52 36.95
N ALA A 276 15.15 -11.47 37.56
CA ALA A 276 15.43 -11.23 38.98
C ALA A 276 15.06 -9.80 39.44
N LYS A 277 14.81 -9.69 40.75
CA LYS A 277 14.41 -8.48 41.47
C LYS A 277 15.66 -7.74 41.98
N VAL A 278 15.91 -6.51 41.54
CA VAL A 278 16.92 -5.61 42.13
C VAL A 278 16.28 -4.25 42.45
N ILE A 279 16.64 -3.69 43.61
CA ILE A 279 16.06 -2.50 44.22
C ILE A 279 17.14 -1.43 44.36
N THR A 280 16.90 -0.22 43.84
CA THR A 280 17.35 1.11 44.34
C THR A 280 16.41 2.14 43.67
N SER A 281 15.56 2.93 44.32
CA SER A 281 15.71 3.91 45.42
C SER A 281 16.36 5.24 45.00
N GLU A 282 15.73 6.36 45.40
CA GLU A 282 15.98 7.79 45.05
C GLU A 282 15.13 8.29 43.86
N GLY A 283 14.26 9.31 43.97
CA GLY A 283 13.70 9.97 45.15
C GLY A 283 14.03 11.45 45.27
N GLU A 284 13.24 12.33 44.65
CA GLU A 284 13.19 13.76 45.02
C GLU A 284 11.82 14.41 44.71
N LYS A 285 11.51 15.52 45.38
CA LYS A 285 10.19 16.18 45.42
C LYS A 285 10.26 17.64 44.96
N SER A 286 9.21 18.10 44.29
CA SER A 286 8.55 19.42 44.50
C SER A 286 7.20 19.39 43.74
N ASP A 287 6.05 19.62 44.37
CA ASP A 287 5.54 20.85 45.00
C ASP A 287 5.48 22.05 44.05
N ALA A 288 4.33 22.27 43.42
CA ALA A 288 3.42 23.34 43.84
C ALA A 288 2.06 23.28 43.11
N CYS A 289 1.00 23.65 43.85
CA CYS A 289 -0.37 23.78 43.36
C CYS A 289 -0.66 25.22 42.96
N GLU A 290 -1.54 25.47 41.98
CA GLU A 290 -2.40 26.64 42.06
C GLU A 290 -3.79 26.39 41.44
N THR A 291 -4.81 26.89 42.14
CA THR A 291 -6.23 26.57 41.99
C THR A 291 -7.03 27.75 41.39
N PHE A 292 -8.36 27.61 41.34
CA PHE A 292 -9.40 28.57 40.88
C PHE A 292 -9.75 28.52 39.38
N SER A 293 -11.03 28.58 38.97
CA SER A 293 -12.28 28.64 39.74
C SER A 293 -13.42 27.94 38.99
N SER A 294 -14.34 27.33 39.74
CA SER A 294 -15.64 26.84 39.26
C SER A 294 -16.52 27.96 38.71
N GLN A 295 -17.47 27.60 37.83
CA GLN A 295 -18.85 28.08 37.99
C GLN A 295 -19.87 27.11 37.37
N ASP A 296 -20.98 26.94 38.09
CA ASP A 296 -22.01 25.91 37.89
C ASP A 296 -23.01 26.26 36.79
N MET A 297 -23.78 25.26 36.35
CA MET A 297 -25.24 25.29 36.50
C MET A 297 -25.83 23.87 36.48
N ASN A 298 -26.61 23.59 37.51
CA ASN A 298 -27.47 22.41 37.68
C ASN A 298 -28.55 22.35 36.54
N ASN A 299 -29.37 21.31 36.37
CA ASN A 299 -30.04 20.55 37.44
C ASN A 299 -30.83 19.34 36.92
N ALA A 300 -31.18 18.45 37.86
CA ALA A 300 -32.40 17.64 37.90
C ALA A 300 -32.60 16.50 36.87
N GLU A 301 -33.15 15.33 37.24
CA GLU A 301 -33.56 14.81 38.56
C GLU A 301 -33.86 13.30 38.48
N ARG A 302 -33.69 12.58 39.61
CA ARG A 302 -34.49 11.41 40.07
C ARG A 302 -34.47 10.11 39.22
N ASN A 303 -34.53 8.90 39.77
CA ASN A 303 -34.80 8.42 41.14
C ASN A 303 -34.10 7.07 41.42
N ASN A 304 -33.75 6.81 42.70
CA ASN A 304 -34.14 5.67 43.57
C ASN A 304 -34.59 4.32 42.92
N GLU A 305 -34.33 3.13 43.47
CA GLU A 305 -33.99 2.68 44.85
C GLU A 305 -33.11 1.39 44.78
N LYS A 306 -32.25 1.05 45.77
CA LYS A 306 -32.48 0.08 46.89
C LYS A 306 -33.27 -1.19 46.50
N THR A 307 -33.00 -2.42 46.95
CA THR A 307 -32.60 -2.97 48.28
C THR A 307 -31.93 -4.34 48.05
N ASP A 308 -30.78 -4.69 48.66
CA ASP A 308 -30.59 -5.39 49.95
C ASP A 308 -30.66 -6.95 49.90
N ASP A 309 -29.87 -7.57 50.79
CA ASP A 309 -29.98 -8.92 51.38
C ASP A 309 -29.80 -10.21 50.53
N SER A 310 -29.32 -11.35 51.08
CA SER A 310 -28.41 -11.58 52.22
C SER A 310 -27.92 -13.05 52.27
N ASN A 311 -26.76 -13.26 52.90
CA ASN A 311 -26.20 -14.42 53.63
C ASN A 311 -26.75 -15.88 53.60
N ASP A 312 -25.80 -16.75 53.96
CA ASP A 312 -25.89 -18.03 54.70
C ASP A 312 -26.22 -19.34 53.94
N SER A 313 -25.73 -20.52 54.38
CA SER A 313 -24.42 -21.05 54.84
C SER A 313 -24.63 -22.50 55.39
N VAL A 314 -23.57 -23.29 55.66
CA VAL A 314 -23.57 -24.52 56.51
C VAL A 314 -24.28 -25.77 55.87
N GLU A 315 -23.80 -27.04 55.89
CA GLU A 315 -22.65 -27.76 56.49
C GLU A 315 -22.31 -29.10 55.74
N LYS A 316 -21.13 -29.69 56.01
CA LYS A 316 -20.73 -31.15 56.15
C LYS A 316 -21.52 -32.30 55.45
N SER A 317 -20.99 -33.51 55.17
CA SER A 317 -19.65 -34.15 55.07
C SER A 317 -19.86 -35.67 54.82
N GLU A 318 -18.96 -36.41 54.12
CA GLU A 318 -18.44 -37.77 54.49
C GLU A 318 -17.76 -38.59 53.36
N ILE A 319 -16.47 -38.92 53.58
CA ILE A 319 -15.75 -40.23 53.59
C ILE A 319 -16.02 -41.35 52.55
N HIS A 320 -15.00 -41.66 51.72
CA HIS A 320 -14.36 -42.97 51.37
C HIS A 320 -13.63 -42.85 50.00
N GLY A 321 -12.48 -43.46 49.70
CA GLY A 321 -11.51 -44.22 50.51
C GLY A 321 -10.43 -44.93 49.65
N THR A 322 -9.18 -44.93 50.14
CA THR A 322 -8.09 -45.94 49.94
C THR A 322 -7.37 -46.19 48.58
N ASN A 323 -6.03 -46.11 48.64
CA ASN A 323 -4.99 -47.01 48.06
C ASN A 323 -4.74 -46.96 46.52
N ALA A 324 -3.56 -47.24 45.94
CA ALA A 324 -2.15 -47.46 46.38
C ALA A 324 -1.28 -47.60 45.08
N SER A 325 0.06 -47.57 45.00
CA SER A 325 1.19 -47.32 45.93
C SER A 325 2.46 -46.98 45.10
N GLU A 326 3.54 -46.52 45.76
CA GLU A 326 4.90 -46.42 45.18
C GLU A 326 5.66 -47.77 45.22
N GLU A 327 6.72 -47.95 44.41
CA GLU A 327 8.04 -48.53 44.81
C GLU A 327 9.06 -48.57 43.63
N THR A 328 10.00 -47.63 43.65
CA THR A 328 11.48 -47.76 43.71
C THR A 328 12.33 -48.80 42.92
N ILE A 329 13.25 -48.25 42.09
CA ILE A 329 14.74 -48.37 42.13
C ILE A 329 15.49 -49.62 41.56
N ASN A 330 16.68 -49.31 41.00
CA ASN A 330 17.84 -50.12 40.52
C ASN A 330 17.79 -50.70 39.10
N GLN A 331 18.75 -50.52 38.17
CA GLN A 331 20.25 -50.44 38.11
C GLN A 331 20.92 -51.73 37.59
N VAL A 332 22.01 -51.54 36.82
CA VAL A 332 23.21 -52.41 36.62
C VAL A 332 23.30 -53.39 35.40
N ASN A 333 24.16 -52.96 34.45
CA ASN A 333 25.25 -53.67 33.72
C ASN A 333 25.05 -54.86 32.73
N LYS A 334 25.70 -54.68 31.55
CA LYS A 334 26.63 -55.62 30.82
C LYS A 334 26.06 -56.96 30.29
N THR A 335 26.56 -57.60 29.22
CA THR A 335 27.66 -57.37 28.23
C THR A 335 27.39 -58.24 26.98
N ASP A 336 28.12 -58.01 25.88
CA ASP A 336 28.76 -59.01 25.00
C ASP A 336 28.69 -58.73 23.47
N ASP A 337 29.87 -58.88 22.85
CA ASP A 337 30.29 -58.72 21.45
C ASP A 337 30.26 -60.15 20.78
N PRO A 338 30.79 -60.47 19.56
CA PRO A 338 31.33 -59.64 18.46
C PRO A 338 30.95 -60.08 17.02
N SER A 339 31.59 -59.41 16.03
CA SER A 339 31.92 -59.91 14.65
C SER A 339 30.83 -59.85 13.54
N GLN A 340 31.13 -59.51 12.27
CA GLN A 340 32.43 -59.22 11.60
C GLN A 340 32.29 -58.47 10.25
N ARG A 341 33.34 -57.67 9.94
CA ARG A 341 33.98 -57.41 8.61
C ARG A 341 33.36 -56.50 7.52
N MET A 342 34.12 -55.41 7.27
CA MET A 342 34.70 -54.95 5.98
C MET A 342 33.77 -54.36 4.90
N ASP A 343 34.20 -53.39 4.08
CA ASP A 343 35.19 -52.28 4.21
C ASP A 343 35.07 -51.36 2.96
N VAL A 344 35.74 -50.20 2.95
CA VAL A 344 35.99 -49.31 1.78
C VAL A 344 34.80 -48.49 1.21
N SER A 345 34.61 -47.31 1.80
CA SER A 345 34.44 -45.97 1.19
C SER A 345 33.80 -45.76 -0.19
N ASN A 346 32.91 -44.75 -0.25
CA ASN A 346 33.04 -43.68 -1.25
C ASN A 346 32.58 -42.35 -0.66
N GLU A 347 33.49 -41.37 -0.60
CA GLU A 347 33.19 -39.99 -0.19
C GLU A 347 32.54 -39.22 -1.35
N THR A 348 31.40 -38.58 -1.10
CA THR A 348 30.99 -37.41 -1.88
C THR A 348 31.14 -36.18 -0.99
N SER A 349 32.22 -35.44 -1.21
CA SER A 349 32.55 -34.23 -0.47
C SER A 349 31.54 -33.11 -0.73
N THR A 350 30.67 -32.84 0.24
CA THR A 350 30.07 -31.50 0.37
C THR A 350 31.12 -30.58 0.96
N LEU A 351 31.65 -29.66 0.14
CA LEU A 351 32.53 -28.60 0.62
C LEU A 351 31.81 -27.78 1.71
N PRO A 352 32.50 -27.35 2.78
CA PRO A 352 31.90 -26.47 3.77
C PRO A 352 31.57 -25.13 3.11
N ILE A 353 30.28 -24.77 3.12
CA ILE A 353 29.76 -23.46 2.73
C ILE A 353 30.60 -22.39 3.46
N SER A 354 31.21 -21.47 2.72
CA SER A 354 32.09 -20.50 3.34
C SER A 354 31.32 -19.59 4.29
N GLU A 355 31.96 -19.08 5.33
CA GLU A 355 31.34 -18.16 6.30
C GLU A 355 30.72 -16.93 5.61
N THR A 356 31.30 -16.52 4.48
CA THR A 356 30.80 -15.48 3.57
C THR A 356 29.55 -15.88 2.78
N GLU A 357 29.37 -17.14 2.39
CA GLU A 357 28.12 -17.64 1.80
C GLU A 357 27.02 -17.79 2.84
N LEU A 358 27.35 -18.27 4.05
CA LEU A 358 26.41 -18.33 5.16
C LEU A 358 25.91 -16.93 5.56
N LEU A 359 26.79 -15.92 5.57
CA LEU A 359 26.41 -14.54 5.83
C LEU A 359 25.53 -13.97 4.71
N LYS A 360 25.86 -14.22 3.45
CA LYS A 360 25.02 -13.85 2.29
C LYS A 360 23.63 -14.50 2.34
N MET A 361 23.55 -15.77 2.73
CA MET A 361 22.27 -16.46 2.94
C MET A 361 21.45 -15.79 4.05
N LYS A 362 22.05 -15.51 5.22
CA LYS A 362 21.36 -14.83 6.33
C LYS A 362 20.83 -13.45 5.94
N VAL A 363 21.66 -12.63 5.30
CA VAL A 363 21.25 -11.29 4.83
C VAL A 363 20.12 -11.39 3.82
N LYS A 364 20.18 -12.34 2.87
CA LYS A 364 19.12 -12.58 1.89
C LYS A 364 17.79 -12.97 2.58
N THR A 365 17.83 -13.91 3.53
CA THR A 365 16.63 -14.34 4.27
C THR A 365 15.98 -13.19 5.04
N GLU A 366 16.78 -12.32 5.66
CA GLU A 366 16.24 -11.19 6.43
C GLU A 366 15.62 -10.12 5.52
N VAL A 367 16.22 -9.85 4.35
CA VAL A 367 15.64 -8.96 3.33
C VAL A 367 14.33 -9.51 2.76
N GLU A 368 14.27 -10.83 2.48
CA GLU A 368 13.04 -11.50 2.05
C GLU A 368 11.93 -11.40 3.10
N ARG A 369 12.27 -11.61 4.38
CA ARG A 369 11.35 -11.48 5.52
C ARG A 369 10.83 -10.04 5.71
N PHE A 370 11.72 -9.05 5.61
CA PHE A 370 11.36 -7.64 5.70
C PHE A 370 10.43 -7.21 4.54
N SER A 371 10.71 -7.66 3.32
CA SER A 371 9.82 -7.45 2.18
C SER A 371 8.44 -8.07 2.40
N GLU A 372 8.37 -9.32 2.88
CA GLU A 372 7.09 -9.98 3.17
C GLU A 372 6.30 -9.23 4.26
N ASN A 373 6.96 -8.70 5.29
CA ASN A 373 6.32 -7.89 6.33
C ASN A 373 5.70 -6.59 5.77
N ILE A 374 6.41 -5.89 4.88
CA ILE A 374 5.87 -4.68 4.22
C ILE A 374 4.68 -5.03 3.34
N LEU A 375 4.81 -6.08 2.51
CA LEU A 375 3.72 -6.55 1.65
C LEU A 375 2.47 -6.92 2.47
N ASN A 376 2.63 -7.68 3.56
CA ASN A 376 1.53 -8.07 4.43
C ASN A 376 0.80 -6.85 5.03
N LYS A 377 1.55 -5.84 5.52
CA LYS A 377 0.99 -4.58 6.05
C LYS A 377 0.25 -3.76 4.99
N LEU A 378 0.68 -3.79 3.73
CA LEU A 378 -0.05 -3.18 2.61
C LEU A 378 -1.34 -3.95 2.28
N LEU A 379 -1.27 -5.28 2.18
CA LEU A 379 -2.42 -6.14 1.86
C LEU A 379 -3.52 -6.09 2.93
N GLU A 380 -3.18 -5.84 4.20
CA GLU A 380 -4.16 -5.62 5.29
C GLU A 380 -5.04 -4.37 5.09
N GLN A 381 -4.61 -3.40 4.27
CA GLN A 381 -5.40 -2.20 3.96
C GLN A 381 -6.31 -2.37 2.72
N ILE A 382 -6.22 -3.53 2.07
CA ILE A 382 -7.04 -3.91 0.92
C ILE A 382 -8.31 -4.59 1.42
N ARG A 383 -9.46 -4.07 1.00
CA ARG A 383 -10.79 -4.57 1.34
C ARG A 383 -11.18 -5.61 0.31
N PHE A 384 -10.52 -6.77 0.32
CA PHE A 384 -10.75 -7.86 -0.65
C PHE A 384 -12.22 -8.19 -0.97
N PRO A 385 -13.18 -8.15 -0.01
CA PRO A 385 -14.61 -8.33 -0.30
C PRO A 385 -15.22 -7.31 -1.28
N LEU A 386 -14.61 -6.13 -1.44
CA LEU A 386 -15.02 -5.10 -2.40
C LEU A 386 -14.44 -5.31 -3.81
N ILE A 387 -13.51 -6.24 -4.00
CA ILE A 387 -13.00 -6.60 -5.33
C ILE A 387 -14.00 -7.54 -6.01
N PRO A 388 -14.61 -7.16 -7.15
CA PRO A 388 -15.43 -8.08 -7.91
C PRO A 388 -14.55 -9.18 -8.49
N MET A 389 -14.93 -10.45 -8.31
CA MET A 389 -14.14 -11.60 -8.76
C MET A 389 -13.77 -11.53 -10.24
N PHE A 390 -14.66 -11.00 -11.10
CA PHE A 390 -14.37 -10.82 -12.53
C PHE A 390 -13.26 -9.80 -12.82
N GLU A 391 -13.16 -8.70 -12.06
CA GLU A 391 -12.09 -7.70 -12.24
C GLU A 391 -10.76 -8.33 -11.84
N PHE A 392 -10.74 -9.07 -10.72
CA PHE A 392 -9.58 -9.84 -10.30
C PHE A 392 -9.16 -10.87 -11.35
N MET A 393 -10.06 -11.74 -11.81
CA MET A 393 -9.79 -12.75 -12.85
C MET A 393 -9.29 -12.14 -14.18
N SER A 394 -9.64 -10.89 -14.49
CA SER A 394 -9.17 -10.20 -15.71
C SER A 394 -7.71 -9.73 -15.64
N ILE A 395 -7.11 -9.74 -14.43
CA ILE A 395 -5.73 -9.32 -14.19
C ILE A 395 -4.91 -10.30 -13.34
N ALA A 396 -5.50 -11.38 -12.83
CA ALA A 396 -4.85 -12.40 -12.01
C ALA A 396 -3.57 -12.96 -12.65
N ASP A 397 -3.61 -13.20 -13.98
CA ASP A 397 -2.48 -13.72 -14.76
C ASP A 397 -1.43 -12.66 -15.14
N LYS A 398 -1.61 -11.40 -14.73
CA LYS A 398 -0.72 -10.28 -15.07
C LYS A 398 0.21 -9.98 -13.91
N ASN A 399 1.39 -9.45 -14.19
CA ASN A 399 2.20 -8.81 -13.15
C ASN A 399 1.49 -7.53 -12.68
N PRO A 400 1.57 -7.18 -11.38
CA PRO A 400 2.30 -7.88 -10.31
C PRO A 400 1.52 -9.02 -9.64
N PHE A 401 0.25 -9.27 -9.99
CA PHE A 401 -0.65 -10.23 -9.33
C PHE A 401 -0.11 -11.67 -9.33
N MET A 402 0.47 -12.13 -10.43
CA MET A 402 1.10 -13.46 -10.51
C MET A 402 2.27 -13.62 -9.53
N LYS A 403 3.09 -12.56 -9.34
CA LYS A 403 4.24 -12.57 -8.43
C LYS A 403 3.82 -12.74 -6.97
N TYR A 404 2.67 -12.17 -6.60
CA TYR A 404 2.16 -12.14 -5.23
C TYR A 404 0.95 -13.06 -5.00
N LYS A 405 0.73 -14.04 -5.89
CA LYS A 405 -0.40 -14.96 -5.90
C LYS A 405 -0.69 -15.58 -4.52
N GLU A 406 0.32 -16.16 -3.87
CA GLU A 406 0.12 -16.87 -2.60
C GLU A 406 -0.12 -15.92 -1.41
N ASN A 407 0.53 -14.75 -1.38
CA ASN A 407 0.26 -13.71 -0.36
C ASN A 407 -1.18 -13.20 -0.48
N ILE A 408 -1.64 -12.96 -1.71
CA ILE A 408 -3.03 -12.54 -1.98
C ILE A 408 -4.02 -13.66 -1.62
N ARG A 409 -3.73 -14.91 -1.99
CA ARG A 409 -4.56 -16.08 -1.66
C ARG A 409 -4.75 -16.24 -0.15
N LYS A 410 -3.66 -16.10 0.62
CA LYS A 410 -3.68 -16.15 2.10
C LYS A 410 -4.59 -15.06 2.67
N LYS A 411 -4.36 -13.79 2.28
CA LYS A 411 -5.15 -12.65 2.76
C LYS A 411 -6.61 -12.61 2.25
N GLN A 412 -6.95 -13.32 1.16
CA GLN A 412 -8.35 -13.51 0.75
C GLN A 412 -9.11 -14.51 1.63
N LEU A 413 -8.40 -15.46 2.26
CA LEU A 413 -8.99 -16.45 3.17
C LEU A 413 -9.21 -15.85 4.57
N ASP A 414 -8.29 -14.98 5.00
CA ASP A 414 -8.38 -14.24 6.25
C ASP A 414 -9.40 -13.08 6.14
N MET A 415 -10.66 -13.29 6.55
CA MET A 415 -11.77 -12.31 6.45
C MET A 415 -11.60 -11.04 7.33
N PHE A 416 -10.64 -10.19 7.02
CA PHE A 416 -10.44 -8.90 7.68
C PHE A 416 -10.71 -7.70 6.77
N ASN A 417 -11.04 -6.56 7.40
CA ASN A 417 -11.33 -5.26 6.76
C ASN A 417 -12.63 -5.23 5.91
N CYS A 418 -13.78 -5.30 6.61
CA CYS A 418 -15.13 -5.26 6.01
C CYS A 418 -15.84 -3.89 6.13
N GLU A 419 -15.11 -2.82 6.50
CA GLU A 419 -15.67 -1.49 6.80
C GLU A 419 -15.46 -0.47 5.64
N PRO A 420 -16.29 0.58 5.50
CA PRO A 420 -16.69 1.07 4.18
C PRO A 420 -15.74 2.07 3.49
N ARG A 421 -15.58 1.92 2.17
CA ARG A 421 -15.26 2.98 1.20
C ARG A 421 -16.58 3.45 0.55
N ASP A 422 -17.28 4.37 1.20
CA ASP A 422 -18.76 4.47 1.19
C ASP A 422 -19.47 4.89 -0.13
N CYS A 423 -20.81 4.75 -0.15
CA CYS A 423 -21.59 4.37 -1.33
C CYS A 423 -22.47 5.46 -1.99
N TRP A 424 -22.07 5.98 -3.16
CA TRP A 424 -23.03 6.70 -4.05
C TRP A 424 -23.03 6.25 -5.52
N LYS A 425 -24.26 6.10 -6.03
CA LYS A 425 -24.64 5.44 -7.27
C LYS A 425 -24.50 6.37 -8.49
N HIS A 426 -23.40 6.36 -9.24
CA HIS A 426 -23.40 6.97 -10.59
C HIS A 426 -22.50 6.25 -11.60
N THR A 427 -23.02 5.20 -12.24
CA THR A 427 -22.63 4.86 -13.63
C THR A 427 -23.87 4.82 -14.52
N THR A 428 -23.87 5.67 -15.54
CA THR A 428 -24.94 5.81 -16.52
C THR A 428 -24.86 4.70 -17.57
N ASN A 429 -25.65 3.64 -17.37
CA ASN A 429 -25.98 2.56 -18.34
C ASN A 429 -24.84 1.98 -19.21
N PRO A 430 -24.02 1.08 -18.64
CA PRO A 430 -23.61 -0.15 -19.29
C PRO A 430 -24.48 -1.34 -18.82
N CYS A 431 -24.21 -2.54 -19.36
CA CYS A 431 -24.83 -3.81 -18.93
C CYS A 431 -24.93 -3.91 -17.40
N SER A 432 -26.13 -4.13 -16.85
CA SER A 432 -26.35 -4.19 -15.40
C SER A 432 -25.75 -5.48 -14.84
N ARG A 433 -24.73 -5.37 -13.99
CA ARG A 433 -24.02 -6.52 -13.41
C ARG A 433 -24.43 -6.75 -11.96
N PHE A 434 -24.60 -8.01 -11.60
CA PHE A 434 -25.01 -8.44 -10.26
C PHE A 434 -24.24 -9.68 -9.84
N LEU A 435 -24.03 -9.83 -8.54
CA LEU A 435 -23.47 -11.01 -7.92
C LEU A 435 -24.58 -11.64 -7.06
N PHE A 436 -24.83 -12.92 -7.26
CA PHE A 436 -25.81 -13.68 -6.50
C PHE A 436 -25.12 -14.77 -5.70
N THR A 437 -25.58 -14.96 -4.46
CA THR A 437 -25.13 -16.03 -3.57
C THR A 437 -26.25 -17.05 -3.41
N VAL A 438 -25.96 -18.31 -3.73
CA VAL A 438 -26.87 -19.43 -3.46
C VAL A 438 -26.23 -20.30 -2.40
N THR A 439 -26.92 -20.47 -1.26
CA THR A 439 -26.47 -21.27 -0.10
C THR A 439 -27.13 -22.64 -0.05
N ASP A 440 -26.70 -23.48 0.89
CA ASP A 440 -27.14 -24.87 1.09
C ASP A 440 -26.91 -25.79 -0.12
N ILE A 441 -25.85 -25.54 -0.89
CA ILE A 441 -25.62 -26.17 -2.20
C ILE A 441 -25.46 -27.70 -2.11
N LYS A 442 -24.93 -28.24 -1.00
CA LYS A 442 -24.90 -29.68 -0.71
C LYS A 442 -26.27 -30.35 -0.81
N LYS A 443 -27.39 -29.64 -0.58
CA LYS A 443 -28.74 -30.19 -0.72
C LYS A 443 -29.04 -30.69 -2.13
N LEU A 444 -28.40 -30.15 -3.17
CA LEU A 444 -28.55 -30.61 -4.56
C LEU A 444 -28.26 -32.12 -4.74
N ARG A 445 -27.35 -32.68 -3.93
CA ARG A 445 -27.01 -34.12 -3.94
C ARG A 445 -28.12 -35.03 -3.36
N SER A 446 -29.07 -34.44 -2.62
CA SER A 446 -30.17 -35.15 -1.95
C SER A 446 -31.54 -34.86 -2.57
N PHE A 447 -31.60 -33.96 -3.55
CA PHE A 447 -32.85 -33.52 -4.15
C PHE A 447 -33.41 -34.57 -5.13
N SER A 448 -34.68 -34.92 -4.96
CA SER A 448 -35.44 -35.52 -6.04
C SER A 448 -35.66 -34.48 -7.15
N ASN A 449 -35.55 -34.89 -8.42
CA ASN A 449 -35.65 -34.06 -9.63
C ASN A 449 -36.91 -33.14 -9.63
N LYS A 450 -36.80 -31.95 -9.01
CA LYS A 450 -37.74 -30.78 -9.02
C LYS A 450 -37.42 -29.68 -7.98
N GLU A 451 -36.64 -29.96 -6.94
CA GLU A 451 -36.34 -28.94 -5.91
C GLU A 451 -35.33 -27.88 -6.39
N LYS A 452 -35.59 -26.62 -6.01
CA LYS A 452 -34.87 -25.43 -6.49
C LYS A 452 -34.28 -24.63 -5.33
N LEU A 453 -32.99 -24.33 -5.40
CA LEU A 453 -32.33 -23.36 -4.52
C LEU A 453 -32.29 -22.01 -5.22
N TYR A 454 -32.81 -20.97 -4.57
CA TYR A 454 -32.81 -19.60 -5.08
C TYR A 454 -31.70 -18.79 -4.42
N SER A 455 -31.16 -17.80 -5.13
CA SER A 455 -30.28 -16.82 -4.50
C SER A 455 -31.01 -16.00 -3.44
N GLN A 456 -30.24 -15.55 -2.44
CA GLN A 456 -30.78 -14.74 -1.34
C GLN A 456 -31.11 -13.31 -1.83
N GLU A 457 -30.30 -12.77 -2.72
CA GLU A 457 -30.41 -11.42 -3.26
C GLU A 457 -31.40 -11.34 -4.42
N LYS A 458 -32.11 -10.21 -4.55
CA LYS A 458 -33.00 -9.92 -5.67
C LYS A 458 -32.72 -8.51 -6.20
N TYR A 459 -32.26 -8.42 -7.44
CA TYR A 459 -31.87 -7.14 -8.04
C TYR A 459 -32.95 -6.58 -8.95
N SER A 460 -33.08 -5.25 -9.00
CA SER A 460 -34.10 -4.58 -9.82
C SER A 460 -33.46 -3.90 -11.03
N VAL A 461 -33.89 -4.29 -12.24
CA VAL A 461 -33.48 -3.67 -13.51
C VAL A 461 -34.73 -3.32 -14.30
N ASN A 462 -34.81 -2.08 -14.79
CA ASN A 462 -35.97 -1.56 -15.51
C ASN A 462 -37.31 -1.84 -14.79
N HIS A 463 -37.34 -1.62 -13.48
CA HIS A 463 -38.48 -1.89 -12.59
C HIS A 463 -38.97 -3.35 -12.52
N LEU A 464 -38.22 -4.31 -13.09
CA LEU A 464 -38.44 -5.74 -12.94
C LEU A 464 -37.43 -6.31 -11.95
N LYS A 465 -37.87 -7.25 -11.10
CA LYS A 465 -37.00 -7.95 -10.14
C LYS A 465 -36.44 -9.23 -10.77
N TRP A 466 -35.15 -9.46 -10.57
CA TRP A 466 -34.38 -10.59 -11.10
C TRP A 466 -33.76 -11.38 -9.97
N ASN A 467 -33.72 -12.69 -10.15
CA ASN A 467 -33.21 -13.68 -9.21
C ASN A 467 -32.49 -14.78 -10.01
N VAL A 468 -31.56 -15.53 -9.41
CA VAL A 468 -31.11 -16.80 -10.00
C VAL A 468 -31.64 -17.98 -9.18
N TYR A 469 -31.71 -19.14 -9.82
CA TYR A 469 -31.91 -20.39 -9.13
C TYR A 469 -31.08 -21.51 -9.75
N VAL A 470 -30.79 -22.52 -8.93
CA VAL A 470 -30.17 -23.77 -9.34
C VAL A 470 -31.04 -24.96 -8.96
N GLU A 471 -30.96 -26.01 -9.77
CA GLU A 471 -31.64 -27.30 -9.55
C GLU A 471 -30.72 -28.44 -9.96
N ASN A 472 -30.89 -29.63 -9.37
CA ASN A 472 -30.25 -30.85 -9.89
C ASN A 472 -31.01 -31.30 -11.15
N TYR A 473 -30.27 -31.64 -12.20
CA TYR A 473 -30.77 -32.16 -13.46
C TYR A 473 -30.00 -33.40 -13.87
N GLU A 474 -30.62 -34.56 -13.74
CA GLU A 474 -30.13 -35.81 -14.32
C GLU A 474 -30.35 -35.80 -15.84
N SER A 475 -29.27 -36.00 -16.61
CA SER A 475 -29.32 -36.11 -18.06
C SER A 475 -30.02 -37.41 -18.49
N PRO A 476 -31.14 -37.36 -19.26
CA PRO A 476 -31.86 -38.56 -19.70
C PRO A 476 -31.03 -39.52 -20.57
N ASP A 477 -30.01 -39.00 -21.26
CA ASP A 477 -29.20 -39.76 -22.23
C ASP A 477 -27.97 -40.41 -21.59
N THR A 478 -27.50 -39.90 -20.45
CA THR A 478 -26.22 -40.30 -19.84
C THR A 478 -26.31 -40.64 -18.34
N SER A 479 -27.43 -40.38 -17.67
CA SER A 479 -27.58 -40.45 -16.19
C SER A 479 -26.50 -39.71 -15.41
N VAL A 480 -25.86 -38.70 -16.02
CA VAL A 480 -24.94 -37.78 -15.34
C VAL A 480 -25.76 -36.65 -14.71
N GLU A 481 -25.47 -36.35 -13.45
CA GLU A 481 -26.09 -35.24 -12.71
C GLU A 481 -25.38 -33.91 -12.99
N TYR A 482 -26.16 -32.90 -13.39
CA TYR A 482 -25.72 -31.54 -13.59
C TYR A 482 -26.40 -30.61 -12.57
N MET A 483 -25.68 -29.61 -12.09
CA MET A 483 -26.32 -28.40 -11.59
C MET A 483 -26.76 -27.59 -12.81
N ALA A 484 -28.08 -27.39 -12.91
CA ALA A 484 -28.70 -26.49 -13.86
C ALA A 484 -28.76 -25.08 -13.27
N LEU A 485 -28.52 -24.05 -14.07
CA LEU A 485 -28.50 -22.64 -13.64
C LEU A 485 -29.44 -21.79 -14.50
N PHE A 486 -30.33 -21.04 -13.86
CA PHE A 486 -31.34 -20.21 -14.51
C PHE A 486 -31.39 -18.78 -13.96
N LEU A 487 -31.53 -17.81 -14.86
CA LEU A 487 -32.01 -16.47 -14.58
C LEU A 487 -33.54 -16.48 -14.54
N LEU A 488 -34.14 -15.90 -13.51
CA LEU A 488 -35.59 -15.82 -13.29
C LEU A 488 -36.02 -14.37 -13.06
N CYS A 489 -37.03 -13.90 -13.79
CA CYS A 489 -37.71 -12.65 -13.46
C CYS A 489 -38.84 -12.92 -12.45
N VAL A 490 -38.69 -12.37 -11.23
CA VAL A 490 -39.61 -12.51 -10.09
C VAL A 490 -40.47 -11.25 -9.89
N SER A 491 -40.81 -10.56 -10.99
CA SER A 491 -41.61 -9.34 -10.94
C SER A 491 -43.09 -9.63 -10.71
N ASP A 492 -43.64 -9.09 -9.63
CA ASP A 492 -45.06 -9.17 -9.23
C ASP A 492 -45.99 -8.32 -10.14
N ARG A 493 -45.43 -7.57 -11.09
CA ARG A 493 -46.20 -6.79 -12.07
C ARG A 493 -47.02 -7.73 -12.96
N LYS A 494 -48.19 -7.25 -13.40
CA LYS A 494 -49.00 -7.91 -14.44
C LYS A 494 -48.58 -7.38 -15.82
N ASP A 495 -48.81 -8.19 -16.84
CA ASP A 495 -48.78 -7.86 -18.27
C ASP A 495 -47.45 -7.28 -18.80
N TRP A 496 -46.31 -7.53 -18.12
CA TRP A 496 -44.99 -7.12 -18.59
C TRP A 496 -44.38 -8.11 -19.57
N LYS A 497 -43.68 -7.60 -20.60
CA LYS A 497 -42.87 -8.40 -21.53
C LYS A 497 -41.53 -7.69 -21.80
N VAL A 498 -40.43 -8.42 -21.66
CA VAL A 498 -39.07 -7.88 -21.85
C VAL A 498 -38.20 -8.85 -22.65
N ASP A 499 -37.49 -8.34 -23.64
CA ASP A 499 -36.38 -9.06 -24.26
C ASP A 499 -35.08 -8.66 -23.56
N ALA A 500 -34.37 -9.65 -23.04
CA ALA A 500 -33.10 -9.45 -22.36
C ALA A 500 -32.05 -10.46 -22.80
N GLY A 501 -30.87 -9.95 -23.18
CA GLY A 501 -29.65 -10.73 -23.26
C GLY A 501 -29.02 -10.85 -21.89
N TYR A 502 -28.46 -12.02 -21.56
CA TYR A 502 -27.74 -12.23 -20.30
C TYR A 502 -26.50 -13.09 -20.50
N ARG A 503 -25.52 -12.87 -19.61
CA ARG A 503 -24.44 -13.82 -19.33
C ARG A 503 -24.54 -14.21 -17.86
N LEU A 504 -24.55 -15.51 -17.58
CA LEU A 504 -24.36 -16.04 -16.23
C LEU A 504 -22.98 -16.68 -16.14
N THR A 505 -22.21 -16.35 -15.11
CA THR A 505 -20.89 -16.93 -14.84
C THR A 505 -20.88 -17.55 -13.45
N LEU A 506 -20.62 -18.86 -13.34
CA LEU A 506 -20.29 -19.49 -12.07
C LEU A 506 -18.84 -19.17 -11.74
N LEU A 507 -18.61 -18.49 -10.62
CA LEU A 507 -17.30 -18.02 -10.21
C LEU A 507 -16.60 -19.09 -9.39
N SER A 508 -15.33 -19.36 -9.68
CA SER A 508 -14.47 -20.05 -8.70
C SER A 508 -14.13 -19.08 -7.57
N ASN A 509 -14.02 -19.61 -6.35
CA ASN A 509 -13.46 -18.88 -5.22
C ASN A 509 -11.93 -18.88 -5.24
N ASP A 510 -11.29 -19.69 -6.11
CA ASP A 510 -9.87 -19.55 -6.45
C ASP A 510 -9.73 -18.70 -7.74
N PRO A 511 -9.39 -17.40 -7.64
CA PRO A 511 -9.24 -16.55 -8.81
C PRO A 511 -8.09 -16.94 -9.74
N PHE A 512 -7.14 -17.74 -9.24
CA PHE A 512 -5.95 -18.18 -9.95
C PHE A 512 -6.05 -19.64 -10.42
N SER A 513 -7.27 -20.19 -10.46
CA SER A 513 -7.55 -21.49 -11.07
C SER A 513 -7.58 -21.35 -12.60
N ASP A 514 -6.88 -22.25 -13.31
CA ASP A 514 -6.94 -22.35 -14.77
C ASP A 514 -8.38 -22.59 -15.28
N LYS A 515 -9.24 -23.17 -14.44
CA LYS A 515 -10.68 -23.37 -14.69
C LYS A 515 -11.48 -22.08 -14.46
N LYS A 516 -11.15 -21.05 -15.25
CA LYS A 516 -11.88 -19.78 -15.28
C LYS A 516 -13.39 -20.04 -15.42
N GLY A 517 -14.16 -19.29 -14.64
CA GLY A 517 -15.57 -19.55 -14.32
C GLY A 517 -16.45 -20.00 -15.49
N ILE A 518 -17.35 -20.93 -15.20
CA ILE A 518 -18.21 -21.57 -16.23
C ILE A 518 -19.28 -20.57 -16.68
N VAL A 519 -19.33 -20.30 -17.98
CA VAL A 519 -20.20 -19.26 -18.56
C VAL A 519 -21.31 -19.87 -19.40
N ILE A 520 -22.54 -19.35 -19.24
CA ILE A 520 -23.59 -19.43 -20.24
C ILE A 520 -23.96 -18.03 -20.74
N LEU A 521 -24.06 -17.86 -22.05
CA LEU A 521 -24.38 -16.61 -22.72
C LEU A 521 -25.62 -16.79 -23.60
N SER A 522 -26.60 -15.91 -23.43
CA SER A 522 -27.79 -15.82 -24.27
C SER A 522 -27.95 -14.38 -24.77
N PRO A 523 -27.89 -14.12 -26.09
CA PRO A 523 -27.89 -12.74 -26.62
C PRO A 523 -29.25 -12.03 -26.54
N SER A 524 -30.34 -12.80 -26.54
CA SER A 524 -31.74 -12.33 -26.47
C SER A 524 -32.60 -13.48 -25.96
N ASN A 525 -33.57 -13.17 -25.11
CA ASN A 525 -34.58 -14.10 -24.58
C ASN A 525 -35.80 -13.30 -24.14
N LYS A 526 -36.99 -13.79 -24.48
CA LYS A 526 -38.25 -13.16 -24.08
C LYS A 526 -38.68 -13.66 -22.71
N PHE A 527 -38.73 -12.75 -21.74
CA PHE A 527 -39.31 -12.98 -20.42
C PHE A 527 -40.69 -12.34 -20.39
N GLU A 528 -41.72 -13.08 -19.97
CA GLU A 528 -43.12 -12.63 -20.05
C GLU A 528 -43.91 -13.00 -18.78
N SER A 529 -44.76 -12.08 -18.32
CA SER A 529 -45.56 -12.25 -17.08
C SER A 529 -46.58 -13.39 -17.14
N ASP A 530 -47.04 -13.70 -18.36
CA ASP A 530 -48.02 -14.69 -18.77
C ASP A 530 -47.37 -15.90 -19.49
N GLY A 531 -46.05 -15.86 -19.68
CA GLY A 531 -45.29 -16.86 -20.44
C GLY A 531 -44.04 -17.35 -19.70
N CYS A 532 -42.93 -17.47 -20.43
CA CYS A 532 -41.67 -17.96 -19.85
C CYS A 532 -41.04 -16.88 -18.95
N LYS A 533 -40.77 -17.22 -17.68
CA LYS A 533 -40.15 -16.32 -16.70
C LYS A 533 -38.68 -16.59 -16.42
N SER A 534 -38.15 -17.71 -16.91
CA SER A 534 -36.79 -18.15 -16.61
C SER A 534 -36.08 -18.82 -17.78
N TRP A 535 -34.83 -18.41 -18.01
CA TRP A 535 -33.97 -18.91 -19.07
C TRP A 535 -32.59 -19.25 -18.50
N GLY A 536 -31.95 -20.30 -19.01
CA GLY A 536 -30.77 -20.89 -18.38
C GLY A 536 -30.27 -22.14 -19.09
N GLY A 537 -29.34 -22.84 -18.44
CA GLY A 537 -28.75 -24.09 -18.94
C GLY A 537 -29.04 -25.25 -18.01
N ARG A 538 -29.58 -26.34 -18.54
CA ARG A 538 -29.80 -27.60 -17.78
C ARG A 538 -28.51 -28.39 -17.57
N LEU A 539 -27.67 -28.44 -18.59
CA LEU A 539 -26.36 -29.08 -18.58
C LEU A 539 -25.27 -28.01 -18.35
N PHE A 540 -25.34 -27.29 -17.22
CA PHE A 540 -24.47 -26.13 -16.98
C PHE A 540 -23.14 -26.50 -16.33
N VAL A 541 -23.13 -27.29 -15.26
CA VAL A 541 -21.90 -27.92 -14.70
C VAL A 541 -22.22 -29.27 -14.08
N GLU A 542 -21.37 -30.27 -14.28
CA GLU A 542 -21.53 -31.58 -13.61
C GLU A 542 -21.37 -31.44 -12.10
N LEU A 543 -22.17 -32.18 -11.31
CA LEU A 543 -22.02 -32.15 -9.85
C LEU A 543 -20.65 -32.64 -9.38
N SER A 544 -20.03 -33.57 -10.12
CA SER A 544 -18.63 -34.00 -9.96
C SER A 544 -17.67 -32.81 -9.99
N THR A 545 -17.78 -31.96 -11.02
CA THR A 545 -16.94 -30.79 -11.26
C THR A 545 -17.26 -29.64 -10.29
N LEU A 546 -18.53 -29.45 -9.94
CA LEU A 546 -18.98 -28.41 -9.02
C LEU A 546 -18.43 -28.62 -7.60
N PHE A 547 -18.49 -29.85 -7.10
CA PHE A 547 -18.11 -30.19 -5.73
C PHE A 547 -16.67 -30.69 -5.57
N ASP A 548 -15.90 -30.83 -6.65
CA ASP A 548 -14.47 -31.10 -6.59
C ASP A 548 -13.74 -29.90 -5.94
N PRO A 549 -13.12 -30.07 -4.75
CA PRO A 549 -12.51 -28.96 -4.01
C PRO A 549 -11.43 -28.22 -4.79
N ASN A 550 -10.75 -28.89 -5.74
CA ASN A 550 -9.70 -28.30 -6.55
C ASN A 550 -10.21 -27.23 -7.53
N ASN A 551 -11.52 -27.21 -7.80
CA ASN A 551 -12.14 -26.27 -8.73
C ASN A 551 -12.64 -25.00 -8.03
N GLY A 552 -12.72 -25.01 -6.69
CA GLY A 552 -13.05 -23.84 -5.87
C GLY A 552 -14.45 -23.25 -6.05
N TYR A 553 -15.36 -23.85 -6.83
CA TYR A 553 -16.69 -23.28 -7.11
C TYR A 553 -17.60 -23.18 -5.88
N VAL A 554 -17.48 -24.11 -4.94
CA VAL A 554 -18.23 -24.12 -3.67
C VAL A 554 -17.34 -23.66 -2.54
N ASN A 555 -17.77 -22.65 -1.77
CA ASN A 555 -17.16 -22.25 -0.51
C ASN A 555 -18.25 -22.07 0.56
N ASP A 556 -18.02 -22.56 1.79
CA ASP A 556 -18.97 -22.48 2.91
C ASP A 556 -20.41 -22.92 2.57
N ASP A 557 -20.52 -24.01 1.80
CA ASP A 557 -21.79 -24.53 1.27
C ASP A 557 -22.58 -23.56 0.37
N SER A 558 -21.88 -22.60 -0.22
CA SER A 558 -22.42 -21.59 -1.13
C SER A 558 -21.69 -21.55 -2.46
N ILE A 559 -22.38 -21.05 -3.49
CA ILE A 559 -21.79 -20.70 -4.80
C ILE A 559 -22.05 -19.22 -5.09
N ARG A 560 -21.17 -18.63 -5.90
CA ARG A 560 -21.29 -17.26 -6.39
C ARG A 560 -21.54 -17.26 -7.90
N VAL A 561 -22.63 -16.61 -8.31
CA VAL A 561 -23.05 -16.49 -9.72
C VAL A 561 -23.08 -15.03 -10.11
N GLU A 562 -22.27 -14.65 -11.09
CA GLU A 562 -22.36 -13.34 -11.74
C GLU A 562 -23.48 -13.36 -12.79
N LEU A 563 -24.30 -12.32 -12.83
CA LEU A 563 -25.20 -11.98 -13.92
C LEU A 563 -24.75 -10.69 -14.58
N CYS A 564 -24.44 -10.72 -15.87
CA CYS A 564 -24.44 -9.52 -16.73
C CYS A 564 -25.76 -9.47 -17.51
N LEU A 565 -26.66 -8.54 -17.19
CA LEU A 565 -27.98 -8.37 -17.82
C LEU A 565 -28.01 -7.15 -18.75
N LYS A 566 -28.47 -7.36 -19.99
CA LYS A 566 -28.75 -6.30 -20.97
C LYS A 566 -30.21 -6.38 -21.40
N ILE A 567 -30.97 -5.34 -21.13
CA ILE A 567 -32.33 -5.20 -21.68
C ILE A 567 -32.21 -4.73 -23.14
N ASN A 568 -32.80 -5.49 -24.07
CA ASN A 568 -32.76 -5.22 -25.50
C ASN A 568 -34.03 -4.47 -25.97
N SER A 569 -35.20 -4.84 -25.45
CA SER A 569 -36.46 -4.13 -25.71
C SER A 569 -37.49 -4.40 -24.61
N THR A 570 -38.44 -3.47 -24.43
CA THR A 570 -39.47 -3.50 -23.38
C THR A 570 -40.79 -3.01 -23.94
N ASN A 571 -41.90 -3.72 -23.65
CA ASN A 571 -43.27 -3.27 -23.86
C ASN A 571 -44.03 -3.28 -22.53
#